data_AF-A0A935Z389-F1
#
_entry.id   AF-A0A935Z389-F1
#
_cell.length_a   1.000
_cell.length_b   1.000
_cell.length_c   1.000
_cell.angle_alpha   90.00
_cell.angle_beta   90.00
_cell.angle_gamma   90.00
#
_symmetry.space_group_name_H-M   'P 1'
#
loop_
_entity.id
_entity.type
_entity.pdbx_description
1 polymer ?
#
loop_
_entity_poly.entity_id
_entity_poly.type
_entity_poly.pdbx_seq_one_letter_code
_entity_poly.pdbx_strand_id
1 'polypeptide(L)'
;MAFAATPAERQNLDELGIKMSKVIAMPGGGDPFVAFDIGEDDPTWLRLQTLLRRWGHSEGYVSTSFTKKELESARWLEVGAWHHGYPQPHDDEFGYLHATYDLTDWCESCGIGMKQKAPFQMKREPKWGRNAIMQLIWVYDELFVTPDAWIRAFKPAGVGCRPVLNTKGVELKTVVQLVVETRVGIVTNGLAFERCERCGRTKYLPVTRAHFRRFVTFRPLRSCARPSTSEAEGRPISACSCRRTSLARSTPPVSAVRCSSP
;
A
#
# COMPACT_ATOMS: atom_id res chain seq x y z
N MET A 1 7.76 -13.04 -5.90
CA MET A 1 8.45 -12.94 -7.21
C MET A 1 7.52 -13.36 -8.35
N ALA A 2 7.67 -12.78 -9.54
CA ALA A 2 6.93 -13.21 -10.72
C ALA A 2 7.64 -12.87 -12.04
N PHE A 3 7.78 -13.84 -12.96
CA PHE A 3 8.46 -13.69 -14.24
C PHE A 3 8.06 -14.80 -15.23
N ALA A 4 8.33 -14.60 -16.53
CA ALA A 4 8.19 -15.66 -17.53
C ALA A 4 9.39 -16.63 -17.41
N ALA A 5 9.13 -17.92 -17.22
CA ALA A 5 10.16 -18.90 -16.93
C ALA A 5 10.27 -19.99 -18.01
N THR A 6 11.46 -20.11 -18.59
CA THR A 6 11.82 -21.18 -19.53
C THR A 6 11.64 -22.56 -18.89
N PRO A 7 11.55 -23.64 -19.69
CA PRO A 7 11.49 -25.00 -19.14
C PRO A 7 12.68 -25.34 -18.22
N ALA A 8 13.88 -24.89 -18.59
CA ALA A 8 15.09 -25.12 -17.79
C ALA A 8 15.06 -24.34 -16.47
N GLU A 9 14.60 -23.08 -16.47
CA GLU A 9 14.46 -22.30 -15.24
C GLU A 9 13.43 -22.93 -14.31
N ARG A 10 12.30 -23.43 -14.84
CA ARG A 10 11.28 -24.13 -14.04
C ARG A 10 11.84 -25.40 -13.40
N GLN A 11 12.59 -26.21 -14.16
CA GLN A 11 13.25 -27.38 -13.59
C GLN A 11 14.21 -27.00 -12.45
N ASN A 12 15.00 -25.93 -12.61
CA ASN A 12 15.88 -25.46 -11.54
C ASN A 12 15.10 -25.01 -10.29
N LEU A 13 13.94 -24.36 -10.47
CA LEU A 13 13.07 -23.98 -9.35
C LEU A 13 12.50 -25.21 -8.63
N ASP A 14 12.09 -26.23 -9.38
CA ASP A 14 11.59 -27.50 -8.83
C ASP A 14 12.70 -28.26 -8.07
N GLU A 15 13.93 -28.29 -8.60
CA GLU A 15 15.11 -28.87 -7.94
C GLU A 15 15.50 -28.14 -6.65
N LEU A 16 15.21 -26.84 -6.56
CA LEU A 16 15.35 -26.06 -5.33
C LEU A 16 14.17 -26.25 -4.35
N GLY A 17 13.12 -26.98 -4.76
CA GLY A 17 11.91 -27.19 -3.95
C GLY A 17 11.02 -25.96 -3.84
N ILE A 18 11.15 -25.00 -4.76
CA ILE A 18 10.36 -23.76 -4.75
C ILE A 18 8.92 -24.07 -5.18
N LYS A 19 7.97 -23.82 -4.29
CA LYS A 19 6.55 -24.02 -4.59
C LYS A 19 5.97 -22.83 -5.35
N MET A 20 5.64 -23.03 -6.61
CA MET A 20 4.98 -22.03 -7.44
C MET A 20 3.53 -21.80 -6.97
N SER A 21 3.19 -20.57 -6.59
CA SER A 21 1.84 -20.19 -6.14
C SER A 21 0.89 -19.97 -7.31
N LYS A 22 1.42 -19.55 -8.48
CA LYS A 22 0.68 -19.46 -9.74
C LYS A 22 1.57 -19.81 -10.92
N VAL A 23 0.99 -20.49 -11.90
CA VAL A 23 1.57 -20.72 -13.22
C VAL A 23 0.51 -20.34 -14.24
N ILE A 24 0.79 -19.32 -15.06
CA ILE A 24 -0.14 -18.79 -16.06
C ILE A 24 0.45 -19.07 -17.43
N ALA A 25 -0.27 -19.83 -18.26
CA ALA A 25 0.09 -20.00 -19.66
C ALA A 25 -0.04 -18.66 -20.39
N MET A 26 1.00 -18.27 -21.14
CA MET A 26 0.99 -17.02 -21.88
C MET A 26 0.22 -17.17 -23.20
N PRO A 27 -0.61 -16.19 -23.58
CA PRO A 27 -1.23 -16.17 -24.91
C PRO A 27 -0.14 -16.20 -25.99
N GLY A 28 -0.29 -17.09 -26.99
CA GLY A 28 0.68 -17.20 -28.10
C GLY A 28 1.81 -18.20 -27.88
N GLY A 29 1.76 -19.04 -26.84
CA GLY A 29 2.69 -20.16 -26.65
C GLY A 29 4.07 -19.78 -26.11
N GLY A 30 4.24 -18.56 -25.61
CA GLY A 30 5.45 -18.15 -24.90
C GLY A 30 5.60 -18.87 -23.56
N ASP A 31 6.79 -18.70 -22.95
CA ASP A 31 7.09 -19.28 -21.64
C ASP A 31 6.06 -18.87 -20.58
N PRO A 32 5.59 -19.80 -19.74
CA PRO A 32 4.58 -19.51 -18.76
C PRO A 32 5.10 -18.56 -17.69
N PHE A 33 4.19 -17.71 -17.22
CA PHE A 33 4.46 -16.78 -16.14
C PHE A 33 4.31 -17.51 -14.80
N VAL A 34 5.40 -17.59 -14.05
CA VAL A 34 5.44 -18.20 -12.72
C VAL A 34 5.41 -17.12 -11.65
N ALA A 35 4.76 -17.39 -10.54
CA ALA A 35 4.79 -16.55 -9.35
C ALA A 35 4.90 -17.39 -8.09
N PHE A 36 5.65 -16.90 -7.10
CA PHE A 36 5.86 -17.54 -5.81
C PHE A 36 6.42 -16.56 -4.78
N ASP A 37 6.31 -16.90 -3.50
CA ASP A 37 6.86 -16.13 -2.40
C ASP A 37 7.87 -17.00 -1.63
N ILE A 38 8.99 -16.40 -1.22
CA ILE A 38 10.04 -17.04 -0.45
C ILE A 38 10.60 -16.02 0.55
N GLY A 39 10.90 -16.46 1.77
CA GLY A 39 11.56 -15.63 2.77
C GLY A 39 13.05 -15.51 2.50
N GLU A 40 13.65 -14.35 2.78
CA GLU A 40 15.11 -14.19 2.69
C GLU A 40 15.86 -15.03 3.77
N ASP A 41 15.14 -15.51 4.78
CA ASP A 41 15.60 -16.44 5.82
C ASP A 41 15.51 -17.91 5.39
N ASP A 42 14.93 -18.21 4.22
CA ASP A 42 14.89 -19.56 3.67
C ASP A 42 16.31 -20.01 3.26
N PRO A 43 16.77 -21.22 3.64
CA PRO A 43 18.11 -21.71 3.28
C PRO A 43 18.39 -21.76 1.78
N THR A 44 17.34 -21.84 0.95
CA THR A 44 17.45 -21.88 -0.52
C THR A 44 17.59 -20.49 -1.14
N TRP A 45 17.33 -19.41 -0.38
CA TRP A 45 17.30 -18.04 -0.88
C TRP A 45 18.58 -17.62 -1.60
N LEU A 46 19.76 -17.85 -1.02
CA LEU A 46 21.04 -17.44 -1.62
C LEU A 46 21.31 -18.14 -2.96
N ARG A 47 20.94 -19.42 -3.07
CA ARG A 47 21.06 -20.19 -4.32
C ARG A 47 20.11 -19.63 -5.37
N LEU A 48 18.87 -19.37 -4.99
CA LEU A 48 17.87 -18.80 -5.88
C LEU A 48 18.27 -17.39 -6.36
N GLN A 49 18.75 -16.53 -5.47
CA GLN A 49 19.22 -15.19 -5.80
C GLN A 49 20.35 -15.22 -6.84
N THR A 50 21.26 -16.18 -6.72
CA THR A 50 22.34 -16.40 -7.69
C THR A 50 21.80 -16.80 -9.07
N LEU A 51 20.81 -17.70 -9.11
CA LEU A 51 20.16 -18.12 -10.35
C LEU A 51 19.42 -16.96 -11.02
N LEU A 52 18.64 -16.18 -10.27
CA LEU A 52 17.90 -15.03 -10.81
C LEU A 52 18.82 -14.02 -11.48
N ARG A 53 19.95 -13.69 -10.83
CA ARG A 53 20.97 -12.78 -11.41
C ARG A 53 21.55 -13.33 -12.69
N ARG A 54 21.86 -14.64 -12.71
CA ARG A 54 22.38 -15.32 -13.92
C ARG A 54 21.35 -15.31 -15.06
N TRP A 55 20.07 -15.43 -14.74
CA TRP A 55 18.98 -15.39 -15.71
C TRP A 55 18.60 -13.96 -16.14
N GLY A 56 19.15 -12.93 -15.48
CA GLY A 56 18.79 -11.54 -15.73
C GLY A 56 17.42 -11.15 -15.18
N HIS A 57 16.81 -11.96 -14.32
CA HIS A 57 15.53 -11.66 -13.68
C HIS A 57 15.74 -10.78 -12.44
N SER A 58 14.79 -9.88 -12.19
CA SER A 58 14.77 -9.12 -10.94
C SER A 58 14.46 -10.03 -9.75
N GLU A 59 14.92 -9.66 -8.55
CA GLU A 59 14.53 -10.30 -7.28
C GLU A 59 13.05 -10.01 -6.91
N GLY A 60 12.31 -9.35 -7.80
CA GLY A 60 10.89 -9.06 -7.68
C GLY A 60 10.58 -8.05 -6.58
N TYR A 61 9.34 -8.11 -6.11
CA TYR A 61 8.85 -7.26 -5.02
C TYR A 61 9.26 -7.84 -3.66
N VAL A 62 10.01 -7.06 -2.88
CA VAL A 62 10.45 -7.42 -1.54
C VAL A 62 9.48 -6.82 -0.51
N SER A 63 9.16 -7.58 0.54
CA SER A 63 8.35 -7.09 1.67
C SER A 63 8.82 -7.67 2.98
N THR A 64 8.51 -6.97 4.08
CA THR A 64 8.78 -7.43 5.44
C THR A 64 7.46 -7.84 6.09
N SER A 65 7.43 -9.05 6.63
CA SER A 65 6.29 -9.55 7.40
C SER A 65 6.55 -9.36 8.88
N PHE A 66 5.54 -8.89 9.60
CA PHE A 66 5.59 -8.70 11.05
C PHE A 66 4.65 -9.68 11.73
N THR A 67 5.09 -10.24 12.85
CA THR A 67 4.25 -11.04 13.73
C THR A 67 3.14 -10.18 14.34
N LYS A 68 2.04 -10.82 14.76
CA LYS A 68 0.95 -10.13 15.46
C LYS A 68 1.45 -9.38 16.70
N LYS A 69 2.37 -9.99 17.46
CA LYS A 69 2.96 -9.40 18.67
C LYS A 69 3.77 -8.14 18.34
N GLU A 70 4.52 -8.13 17.24
CA GLU A 70 5.23 -6.93 16.78
C GLU A 70 4.26 -5.84 16.38
N LEU A 71 3.20 -6.17 15.62
CA LEU A 71 2.17 -5.20 15.26
C LEU A 71 1.43 -4.63 16.48
N GLU A 72 1.10 -5.46 17.47
CA GLU A 72 0.40 -5.04 18.69
C GLU A 72 1.26 -4.18 19.61
N SER A 73 2.58 -4.42 19.63
CA SER A 73 3.53 -3.64 20.43
C SER A 73 4.11 -2.44 19.67
N ALA A 74 3.83 -2.33 18.36
CA ALA A 74 4.36 -1.27 17.53
C ALA A 74 3.86 0.11 17.99
N ARG A 75 4.79 1.06 18.02
CA ARG A 75 4.44 2.48 18.26
C ARG A 75 3.71 3.10 17.07
N TRP A 76 3.98 2.58 15.87
CA TRP A 76 3.49 3.10 14.60
C TRP A 76 3.08 1.94 13.71
N LEU A 77 1.96 2.09 13.01
CA LEU A 77 1.51 1.15 11.99
C LEU A 77 1.44 1.89 10.65
N GLU A 78 1.82 1.19 9.59
CA GLU A 78 1.57 1.60 8.23
C GLU A 78 0.21 1.06 7.79
N VAL A 79 -0.58 1.90 7.12
CA VAL A 79 -1.84 1.46 6.53
C VAL A 79 -1.58 0.97 5.12
N GLY A 80 -1.69 -0.34 4.92
CA GLY A 80 -1.76 -0.93 3.59
C GLY A 80 -3.14 -0.75 2.96
N ALA A 81 -3.17 -0.54 1.65
CA ALA A 81 -4.38 -0.40 0.87
C ALA A 81 -4.28 -1.23 -0.42
N TRP A 82 -5.40 -1.83 -0.83
CA TRP A 82 -5.49 -2.41 -2.17
C TRP A 82 -5.75 -1.32 -3.22
N HIS A 83 -5.26 -1.51 -4.43
CA HIS A 83 -5.48 -0.58 -5.53
C HIS A 83 -6.73 -0.98 -6.31
N HIS A 84 -7.71 -0.09 -6.40
CA HIS A 84 -8.97 -0.39 -7.09
C HIS A 84 -9.61 0.86 -7.69
N GLY A 85 -10.00 0.75 -8.96
CA GLY A 85 -10.63 1.84 -9.70
C GLY A 85 -9.66 2.94 -10.10
N TYR A 86 -10.12 3.83 -10.98
CA TYR A 86 -9.37 4.98 -11.46
C TYR A 86 -10.09 6.27 -11.06
N PRO A 87 -9.35 7.34 -10.75
CA PRO A 87 -9.95 8.66 -10.53
C PRO A 87 -10.67 9.13 -11.80
N GLN A 88 -11.66 10.01 -11.62
CA GLN A 88 -12.41 10.62 -12.72
C GLN A 88 -12.31 12.16 -12.63
N PRO A 89 -12.46 12.88 -13.75
CA PRO A 89 -12.58 12.38 -15.13
C PRO A 89 -11.29 11.71 -15.62
N HIS A 90 -11.43 10.74 -16.53
CA HIS A 90 -10.29 10.07 -17.18
C HIS A 90 -10.12 10.51 -18.64
N ASP A 91 -10.89 11.51 -19.07
CA ASP A 91 -10.76 12.14 -20.37
C ASP A 91 -9.34 12.73 -20.45
N ASP A 92 -8.63 12.45 -21.55
CA ASP A 92 -7.21 12.78 -21.79
C ASP A 92 -6.21 12.16 -20.79
N GLU A 93 -6.47 10.91 -20.35
CA GLU A 93 -5.61 10.05 -19.51
C GLU A 93 -5.40 10.56 -18.07
N PHE A 94 -5.40 11.87 -17.81
CA PHE A 94 -5.16 12.46 -16.48
C PHE A 94 -6.09 13.63 -16.14
N GLY A 95 -7.28 13.74 -16.76
CA GLY A 95 -8.23 14.84 -16.52
C GLY A 95 -8.58 15.09 -15.04
N TYR A 96 -8.52 14.06 -14.20
CA TYR A 96 -8.75 14.17 -12.76
C TYR A 96 -7.78 15.13 -12.06
N LEU A 97 -6.56 15.33 -12.59
CA LEU A 97 -5.55 16.21 -11.98
C LEU A 97 -6.09 17.62 -11.88
N HIS A 98 -6.56 18.19 -12.99
CA HIS A 98 -7.10 19.55 -13.02
C HIS A 98 -8.44 19.68 -12.29
N ALA A 99 -9.25 18.62 -12.31
CA ALA A 99 -10.54 18.60 -11.63
C ALA A 99 -10.40 18.55 -10.11
N THR A 100 -9.45 17.76 -9.59
CA THR A 100 -9.33 17.42 -8.17
C THR A 100 -8.31 18.28 -7.45
N TYR A 101 -7.25 18.70 -8.14
CA TYR A 101 -6.11 19.40 -7.54
C TYR A 101 -5.98 20.84 -8.03
N ASP A 102 -5.49 21.69 -7.14
CA ASP A 102 -4.77 22.90 -7.46
C ASP A 102 -3.32 22.53 -7.80
N LEU A 103 -2.91 22.95 -8.99
CA LEU A 103 -1.62 22.63 -9.61
C LEU A 103 -0.68 23.85 -9.65
N THR A 104 -1.03 24.98 -9.02
CA THR A 104 -0.17 26.19 -9.06
C THR A 104 1.25 25.94 -8.53
N ASP A 105 1.41 25.10 -7.51
CA ASP A 105 2.72 24.74 -6.95
C ASP A 105 3.28 23.40 -7.48
N TRP A 106 2.55 22.75 -8.38
CA TRP A 106 2.89 21.42 -8.88
C TRP A 106 4.03 21.47 -9.90
N CYS A 107 4.90 20.46 -9.84
CA CYS A 107 5.96 20.26 -10.82
C CYS A 107 5.70 18.97 -11.59
N GLU A 108 5.42 19.09 -12.89
CA GLU A 108 5.20 17.94 -13.80
C GLU A 108 6.40 16.97 -13.83
N SER A 109 7.62 17.47 -13.63
CA SER A 109 8.83 16.64 -13.67
C SER A 109 8.96 15.70 -12.47
N CYS A 110 8.57 16.15 -11.27
CA CYS A 110 8.74 15.34 -10.05
C CYS A 110 7.43 14.96 -9.36
N GLY A 111 6.28 15.45 -9.82
CA GLY A 111 4.96 15.18 -9.25
C GLY A 111 4.67 15.89 -7.93
N ILE A 112 5.61 16.68 -7.37
CA ILE A 112 5.46 17.32 -6.07
C ILE A 112 4.69 18.64 -6.20
N GLY A 113 3.78 18.90 -5.26
CA GLY A 113 3.13 20.21 -5.07
C GLY A 113 1.64 20.26 -5.36
N MET A 114 1.01 19.12 -5.68
CA MET A 114 -0.44 19.03 -5.83
C MET A 114 -1.14 19.32 -4.49
N LYS A 115 -2.21 20.11 -4.53
CA LYS A 115 -3.05 20.40 -3.36
C LYS A 115 -4.50 20.08 -3.71
N GLN A 116 -5.13 19.14 -3.01
CA GLN A 116 -6.50 18.78 -3.33
C GLN A 116 -7.46 19.95 -3.05
N LYS A 117 -8.19 20.40 -4.08
CA LYS A 117 -9.17 21.49 -4.01
C LYS A 117 -10.63 21.02 -4.11
N ALA A 118 -10.86 19.81 -4.63
CA ALA A 118 -12.19 19.26 -4.84
C ALA A 118 -12.26 17.77 -4.42
N PRO A 119 -13.46 17.22 -4.15
CA PRO A 119 -13.65 15.79 -3.91
C PRO A 119 -13.18 14.94 -5.09
N PHE A 120 -12.65 13.74 -4.81
CA PHE A 120 -12.41 12.76 -5.86
C PHE A 120 -13.72 12.27 -6.47
N GLN A 121 -13.65 11.92 -7.74
CA GLN A 121 -14.73 11.27 -8.45
C GLN A 121 -14.37 9.82 -8.80
N MET A 122 -15.34 8.93 -8.70
CA MET A 122 -15.24 7.54 -9.15
C MET A 122 -16.41 7.22 -10.08
N LYS A 123 -16.20 6.35 -11.07
CA LYS A 123 -17.27 5.99 -12.03
C LYS A 123 -18.50 5.37 -11.35
N ARG A 124 -18.27 4.62 -10.27
CA ARG A 124 -19.29 3.90 -9.49
C ARG A 124 -18.78 3.60 -8.09
N GLU A 125 -19.68 3.11 -7.24
CA GLU A 125 -19.35 2.54 -5.93
C GLU A 125 -18.27 1.43 -6.04
N PRO A 126 -17.26 1.42 -5.16
CA PRO A 126 -16.28 0.35 -5.10
C PRO A 126 -16.90 -1.00 -4.71
N LYS A 127 -16.40 -2.08 -5.30
CA LYS A 127 -16.78 -3.45 -4.89
C LYS A 127 -15.87 -3.95 -3.79
N TRP A 128 -16.16 -3.60 -2.53
CA TRP A 128 -15.27 -3.82 -1.39
C TRP A 128 -14.88 -5.29 -1.12
N GLY A 129 -15.80 -6.23 -1.29
CA GLY A 129 -15.56 -7.63 -0.91
C GLY A 129 -15.15 -7.74 0.55
N ARG A 130 -13.97 -8.30 0.82
CA ARG A 130 -13.38 -8.42 2.18
C ARG A 130 -12.53 -7.21 2.61
N ASN A 131 -12.35 -6.23 1.74
CA ASN A 131 -11.45 -5.10 1.98
C ASN A 131 -12.23 -3.90 2.54
N ALA A 132 -11.52 -3.00 3.21
CA ALA A 132 -12.13 -1.82 3.82
C ALA A 132 -11.33 -0.52 3.60
N ILE A 133 -10.14 -0.61 3.00
CA ILE A 133 -9.22 0.50 2.75
C ILE A 133 -8.64 0.31 1.35
N MET A 134 -8.68 1.36 0.53
CA MET A 134 -8.21 1.35 -0.85
C MET A 134 -7.50 2.63 -1.27
N GLN A 135 -6.74 2.51 -2.35
CA GLN A 135 -6.18 3.59 -3.14
C GLN A 135 -6.76 3.51 -4.55
N LEU A 136 -6.99 4.66 -5.17
CA LEU A 136 -7.28 4.69 -6.60
C LEU A 136 -5.98 4.46 -7.36
N ILE A 137 -6.06 3.80 -8.52
CA ILE A 137 -4.92 3.67 -9.41
C ILE A 137 -4.46 5.08 -9.82
N TRP A 138 -3.14 5.30 -9.82
CA TRP A 138 -2.46 6.59 -10.01
C TRP A 138 -2.57 7.61 -8.86
N VAL A 139 -3.40 7.35 -7.85
CA VAL A 139 -3.53 8.20 -6.66
C VAL A 139 -2.96 7.46 -5.47
N TYR A 140 -1.68 7.68 -5.22
CA TYR A 140 -0.98 6.94 -4.18
C TYR A 140 -1.03 7.65 -2.83
N ASP A 141 -1.31 8.95 -2.78
CA ASP A 141 -1.22 9.79 -1.57
C ASP A 141 -2.53 9.93 -0.80
N GLU A 142 -3.61 9.38 -1.34
CA GLU A 142 -4.94 9.46 -0.75
C GLU A 142 -5.51 8.08 -0.47
N LEU A 143 -6.15 7.96 0.70
CA LEU A 143 -6.80 6.73 1.15
C LEU A 143 -8.31 6.88 1.15
N PHE A 144 -8.97 5.84 0.67
CA PHE A 144 -10.42 5.72 0.63
C PHE A 144 -10.85 4.52 1.48
N VAL A 145 -11.89 4.68 2.28
CA VAL A 145 -12.35 3.63 3.20
C VAL A 145 -13.86 3.49 3.15
N THR A 146 -14.35 2.36 3.64
CA THR A 146 -15.79 2.25 3.93
C THR A 146 -16.16 3.21 5.07
N PRO A 147 -17.38 3.79 5.07
CA PRO A 147 -17.85 4.63 6.18
C PRO A 147 -17.72 3.96 7.55
N ASP A 148 -17.98 2.67 7.59
CA ASP A 148 -17.89 1.83 8.79
C ASP A 148 -16.44 1.70 9.31
N ALA A 149 -15.46 1.49 8.42
CA ALA A 149 -14.05 1.52 8.79
C ALA A 149 -13.61 2.89 9.30
N TRP A 150 -14.07 3.97 8.65
CA TRP A 150 -13.83 5.33 9.13
C TRP A 150 -14.37 5.54 10.55
N ILE A 151 -15.63 5.22 10.81
CA ILE A 151 -16.28 5.39 12.12
C ILE A 151 -15.54 4.63 13.22
N ARG A 152 -15.14 3.38 12.96
CA ARG A 152 -14.55 2.52 14.00
C ARG A 152 -13.07 2.76 14.24
N ALA A 153 -12.29 3.06 13.21
CA ALA A 153 -10.82 3.10 13.31
C ALA A 153 -10.22 4.50 13.22
N PHE A 154 -10.81 5.38 12.40
CA PHE A 154 -10.17 6.65 12.02
C PHE A 154 -10.80 7.85 12.74
N LYS A 155 -12.13 7.89 12.85
CA LYS A 155 -12.85 8.94 13.60
C LYS A 155 -12.41 9.05 15.07
N PRO A 156 -12.22 7.95 15.84
CA PRO A 156 -11.72 8.04 17.21
C PRO A 156 -10.26 8.51 17.31
N ALA A 157 -9.50 8.41 16.22
CA ALA A 157 -8.14 8.91 16.09
C ALA A 157 -8.09 10.36 15.55
N GLY A 158 -9.25 11.05 15.49
CA GLY A 158 -9.34 12.44 15.04
C GLY A 158 -9.14 12.64 13.53
N VAL A 159 -9.24 11.58 12.74
CA VAL A 159 -9.08 11.65 11.27
C VAL A 159 -10.42 12.03 10.63
N GLY A 160 -10.42 13.16 9.92
CA GLY A 160 -11.58 13.60 9.16
C GLY A 160 -11.86 12.73 7.93
N CYS A 161 -12.99 12.96 7.28
CA CYS A 161 -13.27 12.39 5.97
C CYS A 161 -13.93 13.41 5.03
N ARG A 162 -13.84 13.16 3.73
CA ARG A 162 -14.52 13.91 2.66
C ARG A 162 -15.43 12.97 1.86
N PRO A 163 -16.52 13.50 1.27
CA PRO A 163 -17.33 12.73 0.34
C PRO A 163 -16.49 12.37 -0.89
N VAL A 164 -16.89 11.29 -1.56
CA VAL A 164 -16.42 10.92 -2.89
C VAL A 164 -17.62 10.98 -3.81
N LEU A 165 -17.47 11.55 -5.00
CA LEU A 165 -18.58 11.76 -5.91
C LEU A 165 -18.54 10.74 -7.05
N ASN A 166 -19.67 10.57 -7.73
CA ASN A 166 -19.68 9.95 -9.05
C ASN A 166 -19.39 10.99 -10.15
N THR A 167 -19.31 10.54 -11.41
CA THR A 167 -19.06 11.42 -12.57
C THR A 167 -20.18 12.43 -12.85
N LYS A 168 -21.31 12.35 -12.13
CA LYS A 168 -22.43 13.29 -12.19
C LYS A 168 -22.47 14.23 -10.98
N GLY A 169 -21.45 14.19 -10.11
CA GLY A 169 -21.37 15.01 -8.89
C GLY A 169 -22.22 14.50 -7.72
N VAL A 170 -22.80 13.31 -7.81
CA VAL A 170 -23.60 12.73 -6.71
C VAL A 170 -22.69 11.97 -5.76
N GLU A 171 -22.83 12.21 -4.45
CA GLU A 171 -22.07 11.52 -3.42
C GLU A 171 -22.29 10.00 -3.43
N LEU A 172 -21.18 9.27 -3.33
CA LEU A 172 -21.12 7.83 -3.16
C LEU A 172 -21.29 7.48 -1.69
N LYS A 173 -22.08 6.45 -1.42
CA LYS A 173 -22.49 6.05 -0.07
C LYS A 173 -21.56 5.02 0.55
N THR A 174 -20.85 4.23 -0.27
CA THR A 174 -20.04 3.11 0.24
C THR A 174 -18.57 3.49 0.46
N VAL A 175 -18.19 4.73 0.19
CA VAL A 175 -16.80 5.17 0.22
C VAL A 175 -16.67 6.60 0.72
N VAL A 176 -15.69 6.83 1.59
CA VAL A 176 -15.24 8.17 2.00
C VAL A 176 -13.73 8.28 1.83
N GLN A 177 -13.24 9.47 1.54
CA GLN A 177 -11.80 9.76 1.53
C GLN A 177 -11.35 10.16 2.93
N LEU A 178 -10.23 9.60 3.41
CA LEU A 178 -9.61 10.03 4.67
C LEU A 178 -8.89 11.37 4.51
N VAL A 179 -9.11 12.29 5.45
CA VAL A 179 -8.41 13.58 5.52
C VAL A 179 -7.37 13.51 6.63
N VAL A 180 -6.09 13.36 6.24
CA VAL A 180 -4.96 13.30 7.17
C VAL A 180 -4.14 14.58 7.06
N GLU A 181 -4.47 15.56 7.89
CA GLU A 181 -3.82 16.88 7.87
C GLU A 181 -2.48 16.88 8.61
N THR A 182 -2.33 16.00 9.61
CA THR A 182 -1.11 15.93 10.41
C THR A 182 0.02 15.39 9.56
N ARG A 183 1.11 16.17 9.47
CA ARG A 183 2.36 15.75 8.85
C ARG A 183 3.43 15.56 9.92
N VAL A 184 4.21 14.49 9.78
CA VAL A 184 5.31 14.17 10.70
C VAL A 184 6.61 14.03 9.94
N GLY A 185 7.68 14.61 10.50
CA GLY A 185 9.03 14.45 9.96
C GLY A 185 9.53 13.02 10.14
N ILE A 186 10.16 12.48 9.11
CA ILE A 186 10.88 11.20 9.14
C ILE A 186 12.38 11.45 9.14
N VAL A 187 13.15 10.54 9.74
CA VAL A 187 14.61 10.59 9.69
C VAL A 187 15.04 10.28 8.26
N THR A 188 15.74 11.24 7.64
CA THR A 188 16.17 11.14 6.24
C THR A 188 17.68 10.91 6.06
N ASN A 189 18.44 10.81 7.15
CA ASN A 189 19.87 10.55 7.10
C ASN A 189 20.13 9.17 6.47
N GLY A 190 21.03 9.12 5.49
CA GLY A 190 21.41 7.89 4.79
C GLY A 190 20.43 7.42 3.71
N LEU A 191 19.40 8.21 3.41
CA LEU A 191 18.44 7.85 2.36
C LEU A 191 18.92 8.34 1.00
N ALA A 192 18.78 7.49 0.00
CA ALA A 192 18.95 7.90 -1.38
C ALA A 192 17.84 8.88 -1.76
N PHE A 193 18.23 9.93 -2.49
CA PHE A 193 17.32 10.96 -2.97
C PHE A 193 17.81 11.51 -4.30
N GLU A 194 16.89 12.10 -5.02
CA GLU A 194 17.14 12.87 -6.24
C GLU A 194 16.67 14.30 -6.03
N ARG A 195 17.35 15.24 -6.69
CA ARG A 195 16.88 16.62 -6.77
C ARG A 195 16.24 16.82 -8.13
N CYS A 196 15.02 17.33 -8.15
CA CYS A 196 14.35 17.66 -9.40
C CYS A 196 15.09 18.81 -10.09
N GLU A 197 15.53 18.59 -11.32
CA GLU A 197 16.25 19.59 -12.12
C GLU A 197 15.38 20.82 -12.43
N ARG A 198 14.05 20.65 -12.52
CA ARG A 198 13.10 21.73 -12.84
C ARG A 198 12.73 22.62 -11.65
N CYS A 199 12.55 22.05 -10.45
CA CYS A 199 12.07 22.81 -9.29
C CYS A 199 12.99 22.79 -8.06
N GLY A 200 14.12 22.07 -8.12
CA GLY A 200 15.10 21.95 -7.04
C GLY A 200 14.65 21.14 -5.82
N ARG A 201 13.38 20.69 -5.77
CA ARG A 201 12.86 19.91 -4.63
C ARG A 201 13.52 18.54 -4.54
N THR A 202 13.70 18.07 -3.31
CA THR A 202 14.25 16.74 -3.01
C THR A 202 13.15 15.69 -2.99
N LYS A 203 13.36 14.59 -3.73
CA LYS A 203 12.48 13.42 -3.80
C LYS A 203 13.25 12.21 -3.31
N TYR A 204 12.80 11.57 -2.24
CA TYR A 204 13.51 10.42 -1.67
C TYR A 204 13.16 9.14 -2.42
N LEU A 205 14.12 8.26 -2.71
CA LEU A 205 13.80 7.00 -3.37
C LEU A 205 13.02 6.06 -2.42
N PRO A 206 12.11 5.21 -2.94
CA PRO A 206 11.38 4.23 -2.14
C PRO A 206 12.32 3.34 -1.35
N VAL A 207 11.94 3.05 -0.11
CA VAL A 207 12.57 1.96 0.63
C VAL A 207 11.95 0.65 0.16
N THR A 208 12.76 -0.19 -0.47
CA THR A 208 12.34 -1.52 -0.88
C THR A 208 12.70 -2.61 0.14
N ARG A 209 13.57 -2.29 1.12
CA ARG A 209 14.08 -3.24 2.12
C ARG A 209 14.14 -2.62 3.52
N ALA A 210 13.86 -3.42 4.54
CA ALA A 210 13.89 -3.09 5.98
C ALA A 210 12.69 -2.29 6.53
N HIS A 211 12.74 -2.05 7.84
CA HIS A 211 11.65 -1.48 8.64
C HIS A 211 11.23 -0.08 8.19
N PHE A 212 9.96 0.22 8.48
CA PHE A 212 9.40 1.55 8.32
C PHE A 212 10.22 2.61 9.07
N ARG A 213 10.40 3.77 8.44
CA ARG A 213 11.37 4.79 8.88
C ARG A 213 11.05 5.33 10.26
N ARG A 214 12.10 5.65 11.02
CA ARG A 214 11.97 6.29 12.32
C ARG A 214 11.48 7.73 12.14
N PHE A 215 10.50 8.15 12.94
CA PHE A 215 10.07 9.55 13.01
C PHE A 215 11.06 10.39 13.82
N VAL A 216 11.35 11.63 13.37
CA VAL A 216 12.43 12.48 13.91
C VAL A 216 12.26 12.72 15.41
N THR A 217 11.03 12.96 15.86
CA THR A 217 10.61 12.93 17.27
C THR A 217 9.16 13.37 17.30
N PHE A 218 8.22 12.44 17.29
CA PHE A 218 6.80 12.74 17.49
C PHE A 218 6.25 11.84 18.59
N ARG A 219 5.79 12.41 19.72
CA ARG A 219 4.95 11.67 20.67
C ARG A 219 3.57 11.59 20.03
N PRO A 220 3.09 10.39 19.63
CA PRO A 220 1.78 10.30 18.99
C PRO A 220 0.70 10.68 19.99
N LEU A 221 0.14 11.88 19.82
CA LEU A 221 -1.09 12.30 20.47
C LEU A 221 -2.25 11.70 19.68
N ARG A 222 -2.47 10.38 19.81
CA ARG A 222 -3.65 9.68 19.28
C ARG A 222 -4.02 10.02 17.80
N SER A 223 -3.04 10.35 16.96
CA SER A 223 -3.31 10.87 15.62
C SER A 223 -2.69 10.01 14.53
N CYS A 224 -3.38 9.94 13.40
CA CYS A 224 -2.78 9.44 12.16
C CYS A 224 -2.11 10.59 11.43
N ALA A 225 -0.96 10.29 10.81
CA ALA A 225 -0.15 11.30 10.15
C ALA A 225 0.45 10.77 8.84
N ARG A 226 0.72 11.69 7.92
CA ARG A 226 1.50 11.40 6.71
C ARG A 226 2.94 11.89 6.89
N PRO A 227 3.95 11.22 6.32
CA PRO A 227 5.32 11.73 6.32
C PRO A 227 5.37 13.06 5.57
N SER A 228 6.18 14.00 6.06
CA SER A 228 6.32 15.32 5.45
C SER A 228 7.14 15.34 4.16
N THR A 229 7.82 14.24 3.82
CA THR A 229 8.64 14.10 2.62
C THR A 229 7.97 13.18 1.61
N SER A 230 7.92 13.58 0.34
CA SER A 230 7.44 12.73 -0.76
C SER A 230 8.52 11.74 -1.20
N GLU A 231 8.13 10.47 -1.30
CA GLU A 231 8.96 9.43 -1.91
C GLU A 231 8.71 9.35 -3.42
N ALA A 232 9.73 8.96 -4.19
CA ALA A 232 9.69 8.84 -5.64
C ALA A 232 8.83 7.66 -6.04
N GLU A 233 7.67 7.91 -6.65
CA GLU A 233 6.78 6.92 -7.29
C GLU A 233 6.71 5.54 -6.63
N GLY A 234 5.64 5.33 -5.85
CA GLY A 234 5.16 3.98 -5.53
C GLY A 234 4.49 3.82 -4.18
N ARG A 235 4.82 4.63 -3.16
CA ARG A 235 4.20 4.53 -1.82
C ARG A 235 4.24 5.82 -1.01
N PRO A 236 3.20 6.65 -1.10
CA PRO A 236 2.89 7.58 -0.03
C PRO A 236 2.38 6.77 1.14
N ILE A 237 3.19 6.73 2.18
CA ILE A 237 2.82 6.02 3.39
C ILE A 237 1.88 6.91 4.18
N SER A 238 0.69 6.43 4.50
CA SER A 238 -0.04 6.98 5.66
C SER A 238 0.37 6.16 6.88
N ALA A 239 1.16 6.77 7.78
CA ALA A 239 1.51 6.17 9.05
C ALA A 239 0.39 6.48 10.06
N CYS A 240 -0.47 5.51 10.32
CA CYS A 240 -1.60 5.67 11.22
C CYS A 240 -1.22 5.08 12.57
N SER A 241 -1.13 5.92 13.62
CA SER A 241 -1.01 5.46 14.99
C SER A 241 -2.40 5.46 15.63
N CYS A 242 -2.99 4.29 15.84
CA CYS A 242 -4.18 4.15 16.67
C CYS A 242 -3.78 3.55 18.02
N ARG A 243 -3.68 4.37 19.08
CA ARG A 243 -3.56 3.85 20.44
C ARG A 243 -4.96 3.40 20.88
N ARG A 244 -5.13 2.09 21.13
CA ARG A 244 -6.38 1.55 21.67
C ARG A 244 -6.69 2.25 22.99
N THR A 245 -7.74 3.07 23.04
CA THR A 245 -8.55 3.14 24.26
C THR A 245 -9.18 1.77 24.41
N SER A 246 -8.95 1.12 25.55
CA SER A 246 -9.40 -0.23 25.89
C SER A 246 -10.80 -0.53 25.36
N LEU A 247 -10.90 -1.24 24.23
CA LEU A 247 -12.08 -2.03 23.94
C LEU A 247 -11.92 -3.29 24.78
N ALA A 248 -12.67 -3.28 25.87
CA ALA A 248 -12.79 -4.36 26.81
C ALA A 248 -13.06 -5.69 26.11
N ARG A 249 -12.52 -6.73 26.76
CA ARG A 249 -12.73 -8.16 26.58
C ARG A 249 -14.07 -8.53 25.93
N SER A 250 -14.00 -9.42 24.94
CA SER A 250 -14.97 -10.50 24.82
C SER A 250 -14.35 -11.69 24.09
N THR A 251 -13.84 -12.64 24.85
CA THR A 251 -13.84 -14.08 24.54
C THR A 251 -13.95 -14.81 25.88
N PRO A 252 -14.50 -16.03 25.97
CA PRO A 252 -15.32 -16.81 25.01
C PRO A 252 -16.58 -17.42 25.72
N PRO A 253 -17.27 -18.44 25.15
CA PRO A 253 -16.80 -19.83 25.31
C PRO A 253 -16.82 -20.58 23.96
N VAL A 254 -15.80 -21.36 23.61
CA VAL A 254 -15.59 -22.77 24.00
C VAL A 254 -16.90 -23.58 23.99
N SER A 255 -17.11 -24.30 22.89
CA SER A 255 -17.89 -25.55 22.91
C SER A 255 -16.97 -26.66 22.44
N ALA A 256 -16.46 -27.41 23.42
CA ALA A 256 -15.98 -28.77 23.20
C ALA A 256 -17.21 -29.66 22.99
N VAL A 257 -17.22 -30.46 21.92
CA VAL A 257 -18.11 -31.62 21.82
C VAL A 257 -17.23 -32.85 21.86
N ARG A 258 -17.38 -33.61 22.95
CA ARG A 258 -16.87 -34.98 23.09
C ARG A 258 -17.80 -35.92 22.32
N CYS A 259 -17.20 -36.86 21.60
CA CYS A 259 -17.88 -38.08 21.15
C CYS A 259 -18.25 -38.96 22.34
N SER A 260 -19.44 -39.55 22.32
CA SER A 260 -19.75 -40.84 22.97
C SER A 260 -21.00 -41.43 22.30
N SER A 261 -20.82 -42.54 21.60
CA SER A 261 -21.90 -43.49 21.27
C SER A 261 -22.34 -44.23 22.55
N PRO A 262 -23.55 -44.80 22.56
CA PRO A 262 -23.70 -46.21 22.18
C PRO A 262 -24.46 -46.42 20.87
#